data_AF-A0A098VNU5-F1
#
_entry.id   AF-A0A098VNU5-F1
#
_cell.length_a   1.000
_cell.length_b   1.000
_cell.length_c   1.000
_cell.angle_alpha   90.00
_cell.angle_beta   90.00
_cell.angle_gamma   90.00
#
_symmetry.space_group_name_H-M   'P 1'
#
loop_
_entity.id
_entity.type
_entity.pdbx_description
1 polymer ?
#
loop_
_entity_poly.entity_id
_entity_poly.type
_entity_poly.pdbx_seq_one_letter_code
_entity_poly.pdbx_strand_id
1 'polypeptide(L)'
;MFCSKLQPRPKKPSITCWKSCAYFSKIPYYNISDISSLEGFSGSLKVRGRVHRIRDIELYVDKLGLVSSASTPIPIDAEKTSLEHRLDHRVVDLRLDFSNSLIFRILSDVEWSIVSWLRSQSFCQIHTPKILHGSSEGGSAFFPVSYFEKPACLAQSPQLYKQMAICGDFKRVFEVGPIFRAEPSNTHRHLTEFTGIDVEMELNDGYSSFLSFVSQFLIFIASEISSLPLYDSIVRASTVEPLQVPTIPIVPFKEARQLLNEANACNFDGFSDFSFAEEKQLGKIVRQKYHTDVFILDQFPACIRPFYSMPSEDNRYCNAFDVLIRGEEVISGSQRIHCRDSLVERASDGDSNFLDANSLGAYLDAFKWGVPPHAGFGLGLERLVMQILGLNDIRRASMFPRDPKRILP
;
A
#
# COMPACT_ATOMS: atom_id res chain seq x y z
N MET A 1 27.54 -18.39 -47.36
CA MET A 1 27.44 -19.47 -48.36
C MET A 1 26.98 -20.74 -47.67
N PHE A 2 25.82 -21.27 -48.12
CA PHE A 2 25.27 -22.65 -48.06
C PHE A 2 25.60 -23.54 -46.85
N CYS A 3 24.69 -24.34 -46.26
CA CYS A 3 23.31 -24.78 -46.50
C CYS A 3 22.90 -25.46 -45.16
N SER A 4 21.66 -25.50 -44.66
CA SER A 4 20.46 -25.98 -45.33
C SER A 4 19.24 -25.76 -44.41
N LYS A 5 18.09 -25.56 -45.05
CA LYS A 5 16.75 -25.51 -44.46
C LYS A 5 16.37 -26.85 -43.84
N LEU A 6 15.76 -26.82 -42.66
CA LEU A 6 14.68 -27.75 -42.29
C LEU A 6 13.63 -26.98 -41.45
N GLN A 7 12.47 -26.77 -42.06
CA GLN A 7 11.17 -26.63 -41.38
C GLN A 7 10.39 -27.92 -41.74
N PRO A 8 9.54 -28.47 -40.86
CA PRO A 8 8.40 -27.75 -40.29
C PRO A 8 8.36 -27.74 -38.77
N ARG A 9 7.78 -26.67 -38.21
CA ARG A 9 7.37 -26.59 -36.81
C ARG A 9 6.45 -27.79 -36.48
N PRO A 10 6.60 -28.44 -35.32
CA PRO A 10 5.53 -28.50 -34.35
C PRO A 10 5.62 -27.23 -33.49
N LYS A 11 4.47 -26.67 -33.10
CA LYS A 11 4.39 -25.57 -32.14
C LYS A 11 5.32 -25.91 -30.96
N LYS A 12 6.23 -24.99 -30.59
CA LYS A 12 7.07 -25.19 -29.41
C LYS A 12 6.14 -25.50 -28.22
N PRO A 13 6.35 -26.58 -27.47
CA PRO A 13 5.61 -26.81 -26.25
C PRO A 13 5.99 -25.71 -25.26
N SER A 14 5.02 -24.88 -24.87
CA SER A 14 5.15 -24.04 -23.70
C SER A 14 4.96 -24.93 -22.48
N ILE A 15 6.05 -25.53 -21.99
CA ILE A 15 6.05 -26.14 -20.67
C ILE A 15 6.07 -24.99 -19.67
N THR A 16 4.91 -24.62 -19.14
CA THR A 16 4.84 -23.73 -17.97
C THR A 16 5.25 -24.55 -16.75
N CYS A 17 6.56 -24.71 -16.55
CA CYS A 17 7.09 -25.35 -15.37
C CYS A 17 6.90 -24.38 -14.20
N TRP A 18 5.99 -24.74 -13.30
CA TRP A 18 5.79 -24.06 -12.03
C TRP A 18 7.09 -24.10 -11.23
N LYS A 19 7.86 -22.99 -11.25
CA LYS A 19 9.07 -22.82 -10.44
C LYS A 19 8.68 -22.52 -8.99
N SER A 20 7.85 -23.35 -8.38
CA SER A 20 7.58 -23.30 -6.94
C SER A 20 8.76 -23.95 -6.23
N CYS A 21 9.56 -23.14 -5.54
CA CYS A 21 10.57 -23.51 -4.54
C CYS A 21 11.13 -24.95 -4.65
N ALA A 22 12.27 -25.11 -5.31
CA ALA A 22 13.06 -26.32 -5.22
C ALA A 22 13.65 -26.48 -3.81
N TYR A 23 12.90 -27.09 -2.90
CA TYR A 23 13.46 -27.68 -1.68
C TYR A 23 13.98 -29.07 -2.04
N PHE A 24 15.31 -29.20 -2.09
CA PHE A 24 15.98 -30.46 -2.35
C PHE A 24 15.97 -31.33 -1.08
N SER A 25 15.09 -32.32 -1.01
CA SER A 25 15.20 -33.42 -0.04
C SER A 25 15.11 -34.79 -0.73
N LYS A 26 16.06 -35.65 -0.35
CA LYS A 26 16.38 -36.97 -0.93
C LYS A 26 15.21 -37.96 -0.76
N ILE A 27 14.52 -38.35 -1.84
CA ILE A 27 13.59 -39.51 -1.89
C ILE A 27 13.66 -40.15 -3.30
N PRO A 28 13.59 -41.50 -3.47
CA PRO A 28 13.88 -42.20 -4.74
C PRO A 28 12.64 -42.53 -5.65
N TYR A 29 12.90 -42.88 -6.94
CA TYR A 29 12.04 -43.54 -7.98
C TYR A 29 10.91 -42.74 -8.73
N TYR A 30 10.44 -42.96 -10.01
CA TYR A 30 10.68 -43.78 -11.26
C TYR A 30 10.83 -42.91 -12.59
N ASN A 31 11.19 -43.48 -13.76
CA ASN A 31 11.49 -42.81 -15.07
C ASN A 31 10.24 -42.49 -15.93
N ILE A 32 10.23 -41.36 -16.65
CA ILE A 32 9.31 -41.06 -17.77
C ILE A 32 10.14 -40.45 -18.92
N SER A 33 10.02 -41.02 -20.12
CA SER A 33 10.88 -40.76 -21.29
C SER A 33 10.30 -39.81 -22.34
N ASP A 34 9.12 -39.20 -22.15
CA ASP A 34 8.57 -38.28 -23.17
C ASP A 34 7.84 -37.08 -22.55
N ILE A 35 8.57 -35.99 -22.40
CA ILE A 35 8.04 -34.65 -22.05
C ILE A 35 7.10 -34.13 -23.15
N SER A 36 7.25 -34.62 -24.38
CA SER A 36 6.42 -34.33 -25.58
C SER A 36 4.96 -34.77 -25.44
N SER A 37 4.65 -35.70 -24.54
CA SER A 37 3.30 -36.23 -24.31
C SER A 37 2.42 -35.37 -23.37
N LEU A 38 2.96 -34.26 -22.85
CA LEU A 38 2.29 -33.37 -21.87
C LEU A 38 1.60 -32.15 -22.51
N GLU A 39 1.24 -32.20 -23.79
CA GLU A 39 0.44 -31.13 -24.41
C GLU A 39 -0.91 -30.99 -23.70
N GLY A 40 -1.23 -29.77 -23.23
CA GLY A 40 -2.49 -29.47 -22.52
C GLY A 40 -2.52 -29.90 -21.05
N PHE A 41 -1.41 -30.37 -20.49
CA PHE A 41 -1.36 -30.80 -19.10
C PHE A 41 -1.27 -29.63 -18.13
N SER A 42 -2.11 -29.63 -17.10
CA SER A 42 -2.01 -28.74 -15.94
C SER A 42 -1.84 -29.60 -14.69
N GLY A 43 -0.87 -29.25 -13.83
CA GLY A 43 -0.54 -30.02 -12.64
C GLY A 43 0.82 -29.67 -12.05
N SER A 44 1.11 -30.22 -10.88
CA SER A 44 2.40 -30.07 -10.21
C SER A 44 3.31 -31.25 -10.55
N LEU A 45 4.49 -30.94 -11.08
CA LEU A 45 5.51 -31.92 -11.45
C LEU A 45 6.70 -31.86 -10.49
N LYS A 46 7.30 -33.02 -10.21
CA LYS A 46 8.60 -33.14 -9.56
C LYS A 46 9.62 -33.56 -10.60
N VAL A 47 10.63 -32.72 -10.80
CA VAL A 47 11.70 -32.95 -11.78
C VAL A 47 13.00 -33.25 -11.05
N ARG A 48 13.73 -34.30 -11.46
CA ARG A 48 15.11 -34.54 -11.03
C ARG A 48 15.99 -34.66 -12.27
N GLY A 49 17.12 -33.95 -12.25
CA GLY A 49 18.01 -33.90 -13.40
C GLY A 49 19.39 -33.36 -13.04
N ARG A 50 20.28 -33.35 -14.03
CA ARG A 50 21.60 -32.74 -13.95
C ARG A 50 21.55 -31.33 -14.52
N VAL A 51 22.03 -30.37 -13.74
CA VAL A 51 22.17 -28.97 -14.18
C VAL A 51 23.41 -28.86 -15.04
N HIS A 52 23.31 -28.31 -16.24
CA HIS A 52 24.46 -27.98 -17.06
C HIS A 52 24.52 -26.47 -17.35
N ARG A 53 25.70 -25.88 -17.09
CA ARG A 53 26.10 -24.47 -17.27
C ARG A 53 25.45 -23.45 -16.30
N ILE A 54 26.27 -22.48 -15.87
CA ILE A 54 25.87 -21.37 -14.98
C ILE A 54 25.86 -20.08 -15.82
N ARG A 55 24.70 -19.76 -16.39
CA ARG A 55 24.22 -18.43 -16.88
C ARG A 55 22.88 -18.63 -17.59
N ASP A 56 22.83 -19.59 -18.51
CA ASP A 56 21.61 -20.15 -19.13
C ASP A 56 21.44 -21.58 -18.59
N ILE A 57 20.66 -21.73 -17.52
CA ILE A 57 20.49 -23.02 -16.84
C ILE A 57 19.66 -23.95 -17.72
N GLU A 58 20.31 -24.96 -18.30
CA GLU A 58 19.63 -26.08 -18.94
C GLU A 58 19.57 -27.27 -17.95
N LEU A 59 18.35 -27.76 -17.70
CA LEU A 59 18.12 -28.92 -16.85
C LEU A 59 17.99 -30.16 -17.72
N TYR A 60 19.00 -31.03 -17.71
CA TYR A 60 18.87 -32.36 -18.30
C TYR A 60 18.04 -33.23 -17.36
N VAL A 61 16.78 -33.46 -17.73
CA VAL A 61 15.82 -34.24 -16.93
C VAL A 61 16.22 -35.72 -17.00
N ASP A 62 16.79 -36.24 -15.92
CA ASP A 62 17.00 -37.69 -15.77
C ASP A 62 15.67 -38.39 -15.42
N LYS A 63 14.73 -37.65 -14.81
CA LYS A 63 13.51 -38.21 -14.23
C LYS A 63 12.41 -37.16 -14.03
N LEU A 64 11.18 -37.50 -14.43
CA LEU A 64 9.99 -36.68 -14.22
C LEU A 64 8.93 -37.51 -13.49
N GLY A 65 8.35 -36.97 -12.42
CA GLY A 65 7.25 -37.59 -11.68
C GLY A 65 6.09 -36.61 -11.51
N LEU A 66 4.86 -37.08 -11.77
CA LEU A 66 3.66 -36.31 -11.48
C LEU A 66 3.39 -36.32 -9.97
N VAL A 67 3.29 -35.13 -9.36
CA VAL A 67 2.95 -34.99 -7.93
C VAL A 67 1.45 -34.83 -7.75
N SER A 68 0.83 -34.00 -8.58
CA SER A 68 -0.62 -33.75 -8.55
C SER A 68 -1.11 -33.38 -9.93
N SER A 69 -2.10 -34.13 -10.45
CA SER A 69 -2.83 -33.74 -11.65
C SER A 69 -3.79 -32.60 -11.33
N ALA A 70 -3.92 -31.61 -12.22
CA ALA A 70 -5.07 -30.72 -12.18
C ALA A 70 -6.30 -31.45 -12.72
N SER A 71 -7.46 -31.18 -12.14
CA SER A 71 -8.75 -31.73 -12.57
C SER A 71 -9.33 -30.98 -13.78
N THR A 72 -8.83 -29.78 -14.09
CA THR A 72 -9.33 -28.91 -15.16
C THR A 72 -8.17 -28.18 -15.84
N PRO A 73 -8.33 -27.76 -17.11
CA PRO A 73 -7.41 -26.84 -17.76
C PRO A 73 -7.29 -25.49 -17.01
N ILE A 74 -6.22 -24.75 -17.28
CA ILE A 74 -6.04 -23.39 -16.76
C ILE A 74 -7.10 -22.48 -17.41
N PRO A 75 -7.95 -21.79 -16.62
CA PRO A 75 -9.10 -21.04 -17.15
C PRO A 75 -8.75 -19.64 -17.67
N ILE A 76 -7.53 -19.15 -17.42
CA ILE A 76 -7.12 -17.77 -17.67
C ILE A 76 -5.74 -17.70 -18.33
N ASP A 77 -5.48 -16.60 -19.03
CA ASP A 77 -4.22 -16.27 -19.70
C ASP A 77 -3.70 -14.92 -19.16
N ALA A 78 -2.40 -14.84 -18.87
CA ALA A 78 -1.81 -13.68 -18.21
C ALA A 78 -1.92 -12.38 -19.02
N GLU A 79 -1.91 -12.46 -20.36
CA GLU A 79 -1.91 -11.31 -21.26
C GLU A 79 -3.30 -11.04 -21.86
N LYS A 80 -4.06 -12.09 -22.15
CA LYS A 80 -5.34 -11.98 -22.89
C LYS A 80 -6.56 -11.85 -21.99
N THR A 81 -6.47 -12.35 -20.75
CA THR A 81 -7.60 -12.29 -19.82
C THR A 81 -7.61 -10.94 -19.10
N SER A 82 -8.79 -10.32 -18.98
CA SER A 82 -8.96 -9.08 -18.22
C SER A 82 -8.54 -9.26 -16.75
N LEU A 83 -8.09 -8.18 -16.10
CA LEU A 83 -7.74 -8.22 -14.68
C LEU A 83 -8.92 -8.75 -13.85
N GLU A 84 -10.14 -8.29 -14.13
CA GLU A 84 -11.34 -8.74 -13.42
C GLU A 84 -11.50 -10.26 -13.43
N HIS A 85 -11.40 -10.89 -14.62
CA HIS A 85 -11.56 -12.34 -14.72
C HIS A 85 -10.33 -13.10 -14.20
N ARG A 86 -9.14 -12.50 -14.26
CA ARG A 86 -7.94 -13.04 -13.58
C ARG A 86 -8.12 -13.05 -12.06
N LEU A 87 -8.78 -12.03 -11.50
CA LEU A 87 -9.06 -11.95 -10.07
C LEU A 87 -10.14 -12.94 -9.61
N ASP A 88 -11.01 -13.46 -10.49
CA ASP A 88 -11.95 -14.57 -10.18
C ASP A 88 -11.25 -15.94 -10.14
N HIS A 89 -10.04 -16.00 -10.67
CA HIS A 89 -9.18 -17.18 -10.70
C HIS A 89 -7.85 -16.88 -10.02
N ARG A 90 -7.89 -16.09 -8.93
CA ARG A 90 -6.70 -15.43 -8.34
C ARG A 90 -5.60 -16.41 -7.96
N VAL A 91 -5.95 -17.60 -7.46
CA VAL A 91 -4.98 -18.64 -7.09
C VAL A 91 -4.14 -19.11 -8.29
N VAL A 92 -4.74 -19.16 -9.48
CA VAL A 92 -4.05 -19.49 -10.74
C VAL A 92 -3.29 -18.27 -11.25
N ASP A 93 -3.88 -17.08 -11.13
CA ASP A 93 -3.27 -15.82 -11.59
C ASP A 93 -1.97 -15.47 -10.86
N LEU A 94 -1.91 -15.62 -9.53
CA LEU A 94 -0.72 -15.43 -8.68
C LEU A 94 0.49 -16.27 -9.09
N ARG A 95 0.25 -17.15 -10.04
CA ARG A 95 0.99 -18.33 -10.33
C ARG A 95 1.42 -18.25 -11.81
N LEU A 96 0.50 -17.88 -12.70
CA LEU A 96 0.70 -17.87 -14.16
C LEU A 96 1.88 -17.03 -14.62
N ASP A 97 2.04 -15.85 -14.03
CA ASP A 97 3.16 -14.98 -14.29
C ASP A 97 3.96 -14.84 -12.99
N PHE A 98 5.27 -15.10 -13.09
CA PHE A 98 6.19 -14.94 -11.98
C PHE A 98 6.13 -13.49 -11.45
N SER A 99 5.89 -12.51 -12.32
CA SER A 99 5.74 -11.10 -11.95
C SER A 99 4.62 -10.88 -10.91
N ASN A 100 3.49 -11.61 -11.01
CA ASN A 100 2.40 -11.50 -10.05
C ASN A 100 2.83 -11.98 -8.66
N SER A 101 3.52 -13.13 -8.58
CA SER A 101 4.04 -13.64 -7.30
C SER A 101 5.16 -12.77 -6.72
N LEU A 102 5.95 -12.13 -7.58
CA LEU A 102 7.04 -11.24 -7.19
C LEU A 102 6.53 -9.97 -6.51
N ILE A 103 5.41 -9.41 -6.97
CA ILE A 103 4.78 -8.23 -6.33
C ILE A 103 4.56 -8.49 -4.82
N PHE A 104 4.06 -9.68 -4.46
CA PHE A 104 3.81 -10.03 -3.05
C PHE A 104 5.07 -10.29 -2.24
N ARG A 105 6.15 -10.74 -2.89
CA ARG A 105 7.46 -10.84 -2.24
C ARG A 105 8.03 -9.46 -1.94
N ILE A 106 7.94 -8.53 -2.91
CA ILE A 106 8.33 -7.13 -2.69
C ILE A 106 7.47 -6.50 -1.62
N LEU A 107 6.15 -6.71 -1.63
CA LEU A 107 5.25 -6.18 -0.60
C LEU A 107 5.65 -6.67 0.80
N SER A 108 5.95 -7.96 0.95
CA SER A 108 6.48 -8.54 2.18
C SER A 108 7.82 -7.89 2.58
N ASP A 109 8.77 -7.79 1.67
CA ASP A 109 10.09 -7.22 1.96
C ASP A 109 9.98 -5.73 2.36
N VAL A 110 9.12 -4.96 1.69
CA VAL A 110 8.83 -3.55 2.01
C VAL A 110 8.24 -3.41 3.41
N GLU A 111 7.23 -4.21 3.76
CA GLU A 111 6.63 -4.21 5.09
C GLU A 111 7.69 -4.52 6.16
N TRP A 112 8.48 -5.59 5.96
CA TRP A 112 9.53 -5.97 6.90
C TRP A 112 10.62 -4.91 7.05
N SER A 113 11.04 -4.24 5.97
CA SER A 113 12.00 -3.13 6.03
C SER A 113 11.42 -1.95 6.81
N ILE A 114 10.16 -1.56 6.57
CA ILE A 114 9.48 -0.49 7.31
C ILE A 114 9.41 -0.81 8.80
N VAL A 115 8.95 -2.02 9.15
CA VAL A 115 8.85 -2.47 10.54
C VAL A 115 10.23 -2.48 11.22
N SER A 116 11.25 -2.99 10.53
CA SER A 116 12.62 -3.04 11.06
C SER A 116 13.17 -1.63 11.32
N TRP A 117 12.91 -0.69 10.42
CA TRP A 117 13.32 0.70 10.58
C TRP A 117 12.59 1.38 11.74
N LEU A 118 11.27 1.26 11.83
CA LEU A 118 10.50 1.81 12.95
C LEU A 118 10.99 1.25 14.30
N ARG A 119 11.28 -0.05 14.38
CA ARG A 119 11.88 -0.65 15.59
C ARG A 119 13.27 -0.09 15.90
N SER A 120 14.09 0.17 14.90
CA SER A 120 15.40 0.84 15.09
C SER A 120 15.26 2.27 15.61
N GLN A 121 14.13 2.93 15.31
CA GLN A 121 13.74 4.25 15.83
C GLN A 121 12.99 4.17 17.17
N SER A 122 13.09 3.03 17.88
CA SER A 122 12.48 2.79 19.20
C SER A 122 10.94 2.86 19.22
N PHE A 123 10.27 2.57 18.11
CA PHE A 123 8.81 2.44 18.10
C PHE A 123 8.35 1.10 18.68
N CYS A 124 7.27 1.14 19.45
CA CYS A 124 6.57 -0.03 19.96
C CYS A 124 5.44 -0.44 19.01
N GLN A 125 5.38 -1.71 18.64
CA GLN A 125 4.26 -2.22 17.86
C GLN A 125 3.05 -2.43 18.78
N ILE A 126 1.90 -1.88 18.40
CA ILE A 126 0.62 -2.05 19.10
C ILE A 126 -0.37 -2.82 18.23
N HIS A 127 -1.40 -3.38 18.86
CA HIS A 127 -2.50 -4.07 18.19
C HIS A 127 -3.82 -3.56 18.76
N THR A 128 -4.65 -2.95 17.92
CA THR A 128 -5.87 -2.25 18.34
C THR A 128 -7.11 -2.96 17.81
N PRO A 129 -8.26 -2.86 18.51
CA PRO A 129 -9.49 -3.52 18.06
C PRO A 129 -9.98 -2.94 16.74
N LYS A 130 -10.55 -3.79 15.89
CA LYS A 130 -11.13 -3.41 14.59
C LYS A 130 -12.65 -3.35 14.57
N ILE A 131 -13.28 -3.68 15.70
CA ILE A 131 -14.73 -3.57 15.93
C ILE A 131 -14.93 -2.46 16.95
N LEU A 132 -15.62 -1.40 16.55
CA LEU A 132 -15.85 -0.20 17.34
C LEU A 132 -17.33 -0.05 17.67
N HIS A 133 -17.65 0.66 18.75
CA HIS A 133 -19.04 1.00 19.06
C HIS A 133 -19.62 2.06 18.12
N GLY A 134 -18.77 2.94 17.55
CA GLY A 134 -19.15 3.96 16.59
C GLY A 134 -17.98 4.43 15.73
N SER A 135 -18.22 5.42 14.87
CA SER A 135 -17.21 5.92 13.92
C SER A 135 -16.01 6.54 14.64
N SER A 136 -14.81 6.28 14.11
CA SER A 136 -13.54 6.80 14.62
C SER A 136 -13.22 8.22 14.15
N GLU A 137 -13.78 8.68 13.03
CA GLU A 137 -13.34 9.92 12.36
C GLU A 137 -14.49 10.89 11.99
N GLY A 138 -15.76 10.49 12.15
CA GLY A 138 -16.91 11.34 11.83
C GLY A 138 -17.12 11.56 10.33
N GLY A 139 -18.37 11.69 9.90
CA GLY A 139 -18.71 12.11 8.52
C GLY A 139 -18.44 11.12 7.38
N SER A 140 -17.78 9.98 7.62
CA SER A 140 -17.46 8.97 6.60
C SER A 140 -18.29 7.70 6.76
N ALA A 141 -18.53 7.01 5.64
CA ALA A 141 -19.29 5.77 5.62
C ALA A 141 -18.52 4.65 6.35
N PHE A 142 -19.23 3.85 7.16
CA PHE A 142 -18.65 2.73 7.90
C PHE A 142 -19.37 1.41 7.58
N PHE A 143 -18.69 0.28 7.78
CA PHE A 143 -19.31 -1.05 7.69
C PHE A 143 -19.96 -1.43 9.01
N PRO A 144 -21.29 -1.55 9.10
CA PRO A 144 -21.95 -1.99 10.31
C PRO A 144 -21.71 -3.49 10.54
N VAL A 145 -21.56 -3.86 11.81
CA VAL A 145 -21.39 -5.24 12.27
C VAL A 145 -22.38 -5.48 13.41
N SER A 146 -23.06 -6.62 13.37
CA SER A 146 -23.86 -7.08 14.50
C SER A 146 -22.93 -7.67 15.57
N TYR A 147 -22.83 -7.02 16.73
CA TYR A 147 -22.03 -7.49 17.85
C TYR A 147 -22.93 -8.02 18.96
N PHE A 148 -23.35 -9.28 18.79
CA PHE A 148 -24.43 -9.89 19.59
C PHE A 148 -25.71 -9.05 19.49
N GLU A 149 -26.18 -8.50 20.62
CA GLU A 149 -27.36 -7.64 20.69
C GLU A 149 -27.03 -6.14 20.56
N LYS A 150 -25.76 -5.79 20.28
CA LYS A 150 -25.29 -4.41 20.19
C LYS A 150 -24.84 -4.07 18.76
N PRO A 151 -25.12 -2.84 18.28
CA PRO A 151 -24.53 -2.36 17.05
C PRO A 151 -23.03 -2.08 17.26
N ALA A 152 -22.25 -2.40 16.23
CA ALA A 152 -20.85 -2.06 16.12
C ALA A 152 -20.52 -1.69 14.66
N CYS A 153 -19.30 -1.21 14.42
CA CYS A 153 -18.79 -0.99 13.08
C CYS A 153 -17.33 -1.40 12.94
N LEU A 154 -16.86 -1.59 11.71
CA LEU A 154 -15.45 -1.79 11.44
C LEU A 154 -14.67 -0.47 11.54
N ALA A 155 -13.48 -0.53 12.13
CA ALA A 155 -12.61 0.63 12.30
C ALA A 155 -12.06 1.11 10.95
N GLN A 156 -12.22 2.39 10.66
CA GLN A 156 -11.72 2.99 9.42
C GLN A 156 -10.24 3.35 9.48
N SER A 157 -9.70 3.45 10.69
CA SER A 157 -8.28 3.61 10.98
C SER A 157 -8.05 3.31 12.48
N PRO A 158 -6.81 3.02 12.91
CA PRO A 158 -6.48 2.94 14.33
C PRO A 158 -6.25 4.33 14.97
N GLN A 159 -6.68 5.42 14.32
CA GLN A 159 -6.32 6.81 14.67
C GLN A 159 -6.62 7.19 16.12
N LEU A 160 -7.77 6.78 16.66
CA LEU A 160 -8.10 7.07 18.05
C LEU A 160 -7.20 6.28 19.01
N TYR A 161 -6.99 4.99 18.75
CA TYR A 161 -6.21 4.12 19.63
C TYR A 161 -4.72 4.42 19.62
N LYS A 162 -4.14 4.82 18.49
CA LYS A 162 -2.72 5.21 18.45
C LYS A 162 -2.43 6.47 19.26
N GLN A 163 -3.35 7.44 19.28
CA GLN A 163 -3.28 8.60 20.18
C GLN A 163 -3.51 8.23 21.64
N MET A 164 -4.47 7.34 21.93
CA MET A 164 -4.67 6.84 23.30
C MET A 164 -3.45 6.06 23.82
N ALA A 165 -2.68 5.41 22.95
CA ALA A 165 -1.41 4.81 23.34
C ALA A 165 -0.35 5.85 23.73
N ILE A 166 -0.31 7.02 23.05
CA ILE A 166 0.50 8.17 23.50
C ILE A 166 0.02 8.67 24.87
N CYS A 167 -1.30 8.75 25.10
CA CYS A 167 -1.85 9.08 26.41
C CYS A 167 -1.46 8.05 27.50
N GLY A 168 -1.09 6.83 27.11
CA GLY A 168 -0.59 5.77 27.96
C GLY A 168 0.94 5.68 28.04
N ASP A 169 1.65 6.76 27.73
CA ASP A 169 3.13 6.90 27.81
C ASP A 169 3.94 5.99 26.85
N PHE A 170 3.34 5.48 25.77
CA PHE A 170 4.07 4.63 24.82
C PHE A 170 5.08 5.40 23.94
N LYS A 171 5.07 6.74 23.97
CA LYS A 171 5.94 7.70 23.25
C LYS A 171 6.00 7.59 21.72
N ARG A 172 6.20 6.41 21.18
CA ARG A 172 6.37 6.08 19.76
C ARG A 172 5.69 4.75 19.51
N VAL A 173 4.59 4.75 18.77
CA VAL A 173 3.83 3.55 18.43
C VAL A 173 3.63 3.39 16.95
N PHE A 174 3.54 2.14 16.52
CA PHE A 174 3.07 1.83 15.18
C PHE A 174 2.17 0.60 15.18
N GLU A 175 1.33 0.49 14.17
CA GLU A 175 0.49 -0.67 13.93
C GLU A 175 0.54 -1.07 12.46
N VAL A 176 0.61 -2.37 12.20
CA VAL A 176 0.37 -2.95 10.87
C VAL A 176 -0.91 -3.77 10.98
N GLY A 177 -1.94 -3.43 10.20
CA GLY A 177 -3.23 -4.09 10.33
C GLY A 177 -4.25 -3.70 9.28
N PRO A 178 -5.42 -4.36 9.26
CA PRO A 178 -6.46 -4.10 8.29
C PRO A 178 -7.14 -2.75 8.55
N ILE A 179 -7.46 -2.08 7.45
CA ILE A 179 -8.16 -0.80 7.36
C ILE A 179 -9.39 -0.98 6.48
N PHE A 180 -10.53 -0.43 6.92
CA PHE A 180 -11.80 -0.58 6.22
C PHE A 180 -12.34 0.77 5.73
N ARG A 181 -12.68 0.87 4.45
CA ARG A 181 -13.26 2.07 3.82
C ARG A 181 -14.59 1.70 3.17
N ALA A 182 -15.69 2.28 3.63
CA ALA A 182 -17.02 1.91 3.18
C ALA A 182 -17.59 2.88 2.13
N GLU A 183 -16.79 3.83 1.65
CA GLU A 183 -17.17 4.68 0.53
C GLU A 183 -17.41 3.83 -0.72
N PRO A 184 -18.51 4.06 -1.49
CA PRO A 184 -18.84 3.29 -2.69
C PRO A 184 -17.97 3.69 -3.90
N SER A 185 -16.65 3.78 -3.70
CA SER A 185 -15.67 4.17 -4.69
C SER A 185 -15.10 2.93 -5.39
N ASN A 186 -15.42 2.77 -6.67
CA ASN A 186 -14.95 1.67 -7.49
C ASN A 186 -13.97 2.17 -8.56
N THR A 187 -12.75 2.51 -8.13
CA THR A 187 -11.68 2.99 -9.02
C THR A 187 -10.43 2.11 -8.90
N HIS A 188 -9.49 2.28 -9.82
CA HIS A 188 -8.20 1.58 -9.82
C HIS A 188 -7.29 1.90 -8.62
N ARG A 189 -7.67 2.86 -7.76
CA ARG A 189 -6.88 3.33 -6.60
C ARG A 189 -7.47 2.94 -5.26
N HIS A 190 -8.70 2.42 -5.22
CA HIS A 190 -9.43 2.19 -3.96
C HIS A 190 -9.69 0.71 -3.73
N LEU A 191 -9.56 0.31 -2.47
CA LEU A 191 -10.00 -0.96 -1.91
C LEU A 191 -10.91 -0.65 -0.73
N THR A 192 -11.85 -1.54 -0.43
CA THR A 192 -12.70 -1.43 0.77
C THR A 192 -12.05 -2.05 2.00
N GLU A 193 -11.07 -2.93 1.81
CA GLU A 193 -10.20 -3.50 2.83
C GLU A 193 -8.76 -3.51 2.30
N PHE A 194 -7.82 -2.97 3.08
CA PHE A 194 -6.40 -2.92 2.75
C PHE A 194 -5.53 -2.91 4.01
N THR A 195 -4.22 -3.05 3.84
CA THR A 195 -3.26 -3.09 4.94
C THR A 195 -2.70 -1.70 5.22
N GLY A 196 -2.99 -1.16 6.39
CA GLY A 196 -2.43 0.09 6.88
C GLY A 196 -1.15 -0.13 7.69
N ILE A 197 -0.20 0.79 7.54
CA ILE A 197 0.90 1.00 8.47
C ILE A 197 0.70 2.38 9.11
N ASP A 198 0.30 2.38 10.37
CA ASP A 198 -0.02 3.58 11.12
C ASP A 198 1.08 3.89 12.12
N VAL A 199 1.48 5.16 12.20
CA VAL A 199 2.54 5.65 13.08
C VAL A 199 2.03 6.82 13.91
N GLU A 200 2.39 6.88 15.18
CA GLU A 200 2.14 8.02 16.06
C GLU A 200 3.33 8.20 17.02
N MET A 201 3.77 9.44 17.24
CA MET A 201 4.89 9.73 18.13
C MET A 201 4.74 11.09 18.84
N GLU A 202 5.29 11.16 20.04
CA GLU A 202 5.52 12.41 20.77
C GLU A 202 6.48 13.33 20.01
N LEU A 203 6.22 14.63 20.10
CA LEU A 203 7.05 15.69 19.53
C LEU A 203 7.85 16.37 20.64
N ASN A 204 9.17 16.33 20.50
CA ASN A 204 10.07 17.08 21.38
C ASN A 204 10.35 18.49 20.83
N ASP A 205 10.53 18.60 19.51
CA ASP A 205 11.01 19.82 18.84
C ASP A 205 9.99 20.37 17.82
N GLY A 206 8.71 20.23 18.14
CA GLY A 206 7.60 20.74 17.33
C GLY A 206 7.36 19.98 16.01
N TYR A 207 6.41 20.48 15.21
CA TYR A 207 5.92 19.81 13.99
C TYR A 207 6.95 19.70 12.87
N SER A 208 7.87 20.66 12.74
CA SER A 208 8.94 20.61 11.73
C SER A 208 9.90 19.42 11.94
N SER A 209 10.14 19.02 13.19
CA SER A 209 10.91 17.82 13.52
C SER A 209 10.20 16.54 13.04
N PHE A 210 8.87 16.54 13.06
CA PHE A 210 8.06 15.44 12.53
C PHE A 210 8.13 15.34 11.00
N LEU A 211 8.04 16.47 10.29
CA LEU A 211 8.23 16.48 8.83
C LEU A 211 9.64 16.01 8.42
N SER A 212 10.64 16.30 9.25
CA SER A 212 12.00 15.79 9.07
C SER A 212 12.08 14.27 9.26
N PHE A 213 11.37 13.73 10.27
CA PHE A 213 11.22 12.29 10.47
C PHE A 213 10.53 11.62 9.28
N VAL A 214 9.44 12.20 8.77
CA VAL A 214 8.73 11.70 7.58
C VAL A 214 9.63 11.70 6.35
N SER A 215 10.42 12.77 6.15
CA SER A 215 11.40 12.83 5.06
C SER A 215 12.45 11.72 5.17
N GLN A 216 12.98 11.46 6.37
CA GLN A 216 13.95 10.37 6.59
C GLN A 216 13.32 8.99 6.33
N PHE A 217 12.08 8.79 6.78
CA PHE A 217 11.31 7.58 6.54
C PHE A 217 11.14 7.29 5.04
N LEU A 218 10.79 8.31 4.27
CA LEU A 218 10.59 8.19 2.82
C LEU A 218 11.90 7.95 2.06
N ILE A 219 13.00 8.61 2.45
CA ILE A 219 14.34 8.34 1.88
C ILE A 219 14.75 6.90 2.16
N PHE A 220 14.52 6.42 3.39
CA PHE A 220 14.78 5.03 3.75
C PHE A 220 13.99 4.06 2.88
N ILE A 221 12.68 4.23 2.76
CA ILE A 221 11.83 3.37 1.91
C ILE A 221 12.34 3.36 0.46
N ALA A 222 12.62 4.53 -0.11
CA ALA A 222 13.10 4.64 -1.49
C ALA A 222 14.45 3.92 -1.70
N SER A 223 15.37 4.05 -0.74
CA SER A 223 16.67 3.39 -0.76
C SER A 223 16.54 1.87 -0.63
N GLU A 224 15.78 1.39 0.35
CA GLU A 224 15.55 -0.04 0.57
C GLU A 224 14.97 -0.70 -0.67
N ILE A 225 13.94 -0.11 -1.23
CA ILE A 225 13.25 -0.62 -2.42
C ILE A 225 14.19 -0.70 -3.62
N SER A 226 14.98 0.35 -3.83
CA SER A 226 15.96 0.38 -4.91
C SER A 226 17.05 -0.68 -4.73
N SER A 227 17.28 -1.15 -3.49
CA SER A 227 18.23 -2.22 -3.17
C SER A 227 17.64 -3.63 -3.25
N LEU A 228 16.32 -3.78 -3.35
CA LEU A 228 15.68 -5.10 -3.37
C LEU A 228 16.12 -5.89 -4.61
N PRO A 229 16.67 -7.11 -4.45
CA PRO A 229 17.17 -7.91 -5.58
C PRO A 229 16.13 -8.19 -6.67
N LEU A 230 14.85 -8.19 -6.29
CA LEU A 230 13.72 -8.48 -7.17
C LEU A 230 13.15 -7.22 -7.85
N TYR A 231 13.47 -6.02 -7.36
CA TYR A 231 12.96 -4.76 -7.90
C TYR A 231 13.38 -4.57 -9.37
N ASP A 232 14.65 -4.79 -9.67
CA ASP A 232 15.18 -4.76 -11.03
C ASP A 232 14.45 -5.71 -11.99
N SER A 233 14.01 -6.88 -11.49
CA SER A 233 13.32 -7.88 -12.32
C SER A 233 11.91 -7.41 -12.73
N ILE A 234 11.20 -6.71 -11.84
CA ILE A 234 9.87 -6.18 -12.14
C ILE A 234 9.98 -4.88 -12.94
N VAL A 235 10.87 -3.97 -12.55
CA VAL A 235 11.00 -2.67 -13.21
C VAL A 235 11.46 -2.82 -14.65
N ARG A 236 12.42 -3.72 -14.94
CA ARG A 236 12.84 -4.02 -16.33
C ARG A 236 11.76 -4.71 -17.17
N ALA A 237 10.83 -5.42 -16.53
CA ALA A 237 9.66 -6.01 -17.19
C ALA A 237 8.52 -5.00 -17.35
N SER A 238 8.56 -3.89 -16.62
CA SER A 238 7.60 -2.80 -16.70
C SER A 238 8.07 -1.73 -17.69
N THR A 239 7.15 -0.90 -18.15
CA THR A 239 7.47 0.32 -18.92
C THR A 239 7.68 1.54 -18.02
N VAL A 240 7.71 1.34 -16.70
CA VAL A 240 7.76 2.44 -15.72
C VAL A 240 9.20 2.72 -15.35
N GLU A 241 9.58 3.99 -15.40
CA GLU A 241 10.90 4.42 -14.97
C GLU A 241 11.11 4.20 -13.47
N PRO A 242 12.31 3.77 -13.03
CA PRO A 242 12.62 3.67 -11.60
C PRO A 242 12.30 4.97 -10.86
N LEU A 243 11.78 4.84 -9.63
CA LEU A 243 11.45 5.98 -8.77
C LEU A 243 12.70 6.86 -8.55
N GLN A 244 12.56 8.16 -8.77
CA GLN A 244 13.63 9.14 -8.54
C GLN A 244 13.37 9.87 -7.22
N VAL A 245 14.26 9.73 -6.24
CA VAL A 245 14.11 10.40 -4.93
C VAL A 245 15.45 11.00 -4.46
N PRO A 246 16.02 11.99 -5.18
CA PRO A 246 17.24 12.65 -4.74
C PRO A 246 17.01 13.54 -3.52
N THR A 247 15.80 14.12 -3.40
CA THR A 247 15.36 14.99 -2.32
C THR A 247 13.86 14.80 -2.10
N ILE A 248 13.37 15.27 -0.95
CA ILE A 248 11.94 15.30 -0.62
C ILE A 248 11.57 16.75 -0.32
N PRO A 249 11.11 17.52 -1.32
CA PRO A 249 10.65 18.88 -1.09
C PRO A 249 9.38 18.86 -0.25
N ILE A 250 9.28 19.84 0.63
CA ILE A 250 8.05 20.18 1.36
C ILE A 250 7.45 21.37 0.64
N VAL A 251 6.26 21.19 0.07
CA VAL A 251 5.53 22.20 -0.69
C VAL A 251 4.29 22.57 0.11
N PRO A 252 4.19 23.79 0.67
CA PRO A 252 2.98 24.22 1.35
C PRO A 252 1.77 24.24 0.38
N PHE A 253 0.58 23.97 0.89
CA PHE A 253 -0.68 23.91 0.12
C PHE A 253 -0.86 25.15 -0.76
N LYS A 254 -0.60 26.33 -0.20
CA LYS A 254 -0.70 27.61 -0.90
C LYS A 254 0.28 27.70 -2.08
N GLU A 255 1.51 27.23 -1.91
CA GLU A 255 2.49 27.17 -3.00
C GLU A 255 2.07 26.14 -4.05
N ALA A 256 1.58 24.97 -3.65
CA ALA A 256 1.09 23.96 -4.58
C ALA A 256 -0.08 24.46 -5.43
N ARG A 257 -1.02 25.21 -4.85
CA ARG A 257 -2.10 25.88 -5.60
C ARG A 257 -1.56 26.93 -6.56
N GLN A 258 -0.55 27.71 -6.15
CA GLN A 258 0.10 28.68 -7.04
C GLN A 258 0.78 27.99 -8.24
N LEU A 259 1.51 26.89 -8.02
CA LEU A 259 2.16 26.13 -9.08
C LEU A 259 1.16 25.58 -10.10
N LEU A 260 -0.02 25.12 -9.65
CA LEU A 260 -1.08 24.65 -10.54
C LEU A 260 -1.72 25.80 -11.33
N ASN A 261 -1.96 26.94 -10.69
CA ASN A 261 -2.48 28.14 -11.35
C ASN A 261 -1.52 28.63 -12.45
N GLU A 262 -0.22 28.70 -12.16
CA GLU A 262 0.82 29.11 -13.12
C GLU A 262 0.90 28.15 -14.32
N ALA A 263 0.59 26.87 -14.11
CA ALA A 263 0.52 25.86 -15.16
C ALA A 263 -0.81 25.84 -15.94
N ASN A 264 -1.73 26.78 -15.67
CA ASN A 264 -3.11 26.77 -16.17
C ASN A 264 -3.85 25.43 -15.92
N ALA A 265 -3.48 24.74 -14.85
CA ALA A 265 -4.03 23.43 -14.49
C ALA A 265 -5.30 23.52 -13.63
N CYS A 266 -5.52 24.68 -13.01
CA CYS A 266 -6.73 25.02 -12.29
C CYS A 266 -6.99 26.53 -12.42
N ASN A 267 -8.25 26.92 -12.23
CA ASN A 267 -8.65 28.32 -12.01
C ASN A 267 -8.97 28.44 -10.52
N PHE A 268 -7.98 28.70 -9.65
CA PHE A 268 -8.22 28.55 -8.22
C PHE A 268 -8.20 29.84 -7.38
N ASP A 269 -9.28 29.99 -6.62
CA ASP A 269 -9.55 30.83 -5.46
C ASP A 269 -10.16 29.89 -4.40
N GLY A 270 -9.49 29.65 -3.27
CA GLY A 270 -10.15 29.08 -2.09
C GLY A 270 -9.36 28.05 -1.27
N PHE A 271 -10.12 27.22 -0.54
CA PHE A 271 -9.64 26.22 0.42
C PHE A 271 -10.13 24.79 0.10
N SER A 272 -10.57 24.52 -1.13
CA SER A 272 -11.05 23.17 -1.50
C SER A 272 -9.91 22.17 -1.55
N ASP A 273 -10.24 20.88 -1.49
CA ASP A 273 -9.26 19.81 -1.64
C ASP A 273 -8.79 19.62 -3.09
N PHE A 274 -7.68 18.90 -3.30
CA PHE A 274 -7.14 18.60 -4.63
C PHE A 274 -7.93 17.47 -5.30
N SER A 275 -8.33 17.69 -6.54
CA SER A 275 -8.81 16.61 -7.40
C SER A 275 -7.66 15.72 -7.86
N PHE A 276 -7.98 14.48 -8.23
CA PHE A 276 -6.98 13.54 -8.78
C PHE A 276 -6.19 14.11 -9.97
N ALA A 277 -6.85 14.89 -10.84
CA ALA A 277 -6.19 15.50 -11.98
C ALA A 277 -5.16 16.57 -11.54
N GLU A 278 -5.49 17.34 -10.51
CA GLU A 278 -4.60 18.34 -9.91
C GLU A 278 -3.42 17.68 -9.19
N GLU A 279 -3.64 16.61 -8.40
CA GLU A 279 -2.55 15.84 -7.77
C GLU A 279 -1.56 15.32 -8.82
N LYS A 280 -2.08 14.72 -9.90
CA LYS A 280 -1.26 14.19 -10.99
C LYS A 280 -0.48 15.28 -11.70
N GLN A 281 -1.10 16.42 -11.94
CA GLN A 281 -0.43 17.54 -12.59
C GLN A 281 0.62 18.17 -11.68
N LEU A 282 0.33 18.31 -10.39
CA LEU A 282 1.29 18.78 -9.39
C LEU A 282 2.51 17.86 -9.31
N GLY A 283 2.31 16.53 -9.33
CA GLY A 283 3.39 15.56 -9.38
C GLY A 283 4.30 15.73 -10.60
N LYS A 284 3.74 16.06 -11.78
CA LYS A 284 4.54 16.37 -12.97
C LYS A 284 5.35 17.66 -12.82
N ILE A 285 4.73 18.71 -12.27
CA ILE A 285 5.39 20.01 -12.04
C ILE A 285 6.55 19.83 -11.04
N VAL A 286 6.31 19.13 -9.93
CA VAL A 286 7.33 18.83 -8.92
C VAL A 286 8.47 18.02 -9.54
N ARG A 287 8.16 16.99 -10.33
CA ARG A 287 9.19 16.19 -11.02
C ARG A 287 10.04 17.03 -11.98
N GLN A 288 9.43 17.98 -12.70
CA GLN A 288 10.15 18.88 -13.60
C GLN A 288 11.03 19.90 -12.84
N LYS A 289 10.51 20.45 -11.74
CA LYS A 289 11.17 21.51 -10.96
C LYS A 289 12.25 20.99 -10.00
N TYR A 290 12.01 19.84 -9.36
CA TYR A 290 12.84 19.31 -8.27
C TYR A 290 13.48 17.95 -8.60
N HIS A 291 13.22 17.38 -9.77
CA HIS A 291 13.78 16.09 -10.21
C HIS A 291 13.48 14.91 -9.27
N THR A 292 12.32 14.94 -8.61
CA THR A 292 11.88 13.90 -7.66
C THR A 292 10.46 13.45 -7.97
N ASP A 293 10.18 12.18 -7.69
CA ASP A 293 8.86 11.58 -7.76
C ASP A 293 8.09 11.66 -6.43
N VAL A 294 8.75 12.08 -5.35
CA VAL A 294 8.20 12.07 -3.99
C VAL A 294 8.29 13.46 -3.38
N PHE A 295 7.19 13.96 -2.83
CA PHE A 295 7.17 15.22 -2.11
C PHE A 295 6.13 15.21 -0.99
N ILE A 296 6.33 16.10 -0.02
CA ILE A 296 5.38 16.36 1.06
C ILE A 296 4.60 17.61 0.69
N LEU A 297 3.28 17.52 0.72
CA LEU A 297 2.36 18.64 0.62
C LEU A 297 1.94 19.01 2.05
N ASP A 298 2.26 20.20 2.53
CA ASP A 298 2.07 20.60 3.95
C ASP A 298 1.10 21.78 4.11
N GLN A 299 0.72 22.12 5.34
CA GLN A 299 -0.11 23.28 5.67
C GLN A 299 -1.46 23.27 4.95
N PHE A 300 -2.22 22.17 5.10
CA PHE A 300 -3.55 22.08 4.50
C PHE A 300 -4.58 23.01 5.17
N PRO A 301 -5.61 23.45 4.42
CA PRO A 301 -6.74 24.17 4.99
C PRO A 301 -7.39 23.38 6.14
N ALA A 302 -7.66 24.07 7.25
CA ALA A 302 -8.23 23.45 8.44
C ALA A 302 -9.63 22.86 8.20
N CYS A 303 -10.41 23.45 7.29
CA CYS A 303 -11.79 23.06 7.02
C CYS A 303 -11.96 21.73 6.26
N ILE A 304 -10.90 21.23 5.62
CA ILE A 304 -10.91 19.95 4.88
C ILE A 304 -10.15 18.85 5.63
N ARG A 305 -9.70 19.12 6.86
CA ARG A 305 -8.96 18.17 7.67
C ARG A 305 -9.76 17.72 8.89
N PRO A 306 -9.50 16.50 9.41
CA PRO A 306 -10.23 15.98 10.56
C PRO A 306 -10.09 16.88 11.80
N PHE A 307 -11.12 16.86 12.65
CA PHE A 307 -11.25 17.73 13.83
C PHE A 307 -10.00 17.73 14.74
N TYR A 308 -9.32 16.58 14.85
CA TYR A 308 -8.13 16.38 15.67
C TYR A 308 -6.84 17.01 15.12
N SER A 309 -6.87 17.62 13.93
CA SER A 309 -5.68 18.22 13.30
C SER A 309 -5.35 19.59 13.92
N MET A 310 -4.13 19.75 14.42
CA MET A 310 -3.66 20.96 15.09
C MET A 310 -3.68 22.17 14.14
N PRO A 311 -4.38 23.29 14.45
CA PRO A 311 -4.27 24.53 13.70
C PRO A 311 -2.81 25.01 13.59
N SER A 312 -2.47 25.66 12.48
CA SER A 312 -1.17 26.34 12.37
C SER A 312 -1.27 27.77 12.92
N GLU A 313 -0.19 28.56 12.82
CA GLU A 313 -0.20 29.97 13.25
C GLU A 313 -1.28 30.81 12.53
N ASP A 314 -1.54 30.49 11.25
CA ASP A 314 -2.72 30.98 10.53
C ASP A 314 -3.83 29.94 10.66
N ASN A 315 -4.79 30.17 11.57
CA ASN A 315 -5.89 29.25 11.91
C ASN A 315 -6.75 28.78 10.72
N ARG A 316 -6.61 29.38 9.53
CA ARG A 316 -7.22 28.89 8.29
C ARG A 316 -6.57 27.61 7.78
N TYR A 317 -5.35 27.31 8.22
CA TYR A 317 -4.57 26.13 7.90
C TYR A 317 -4.32 25.29 9.17
N CYS A 318 -3.79 24.09 8.97
CA CYS A 318 -3.42 23.19 10.03
C CYS A 318 -2.10 22.49 9.71
N ASN A 319 -1.44 22.01 10.76
CA ASN A 319 -0.23 21.20 10.70
C ASN A 319 -0.58 19.77 10.24
N ALA A 320 -1.02 19.66 9.00
CA ALA A 320 -1.37 18.44 8.32
C ALA A 320 -0.66 18.39 6.97
N PHE A 321 -0.26 17.19 6.59
CA PHE A 321 0.46 16.94 5.35
C PHE A 321 -0.03 15.67 4.68
N ASP A 322 0.18 15.62 3.37
CA ASP A 322 0.11 14.40 2.59
C ASP A 322 1.45 14.15 1.91
N VAL A 323 1.78 12.89 1.68
CA VAL A 323 2.92 12.51 0.84
C VAL A 323 2.39 11.98 -0.47
N LEU A 324 2.85 12.59 -1.56
CA LEU A 324 2.53 12.16 -2.90
C LEU A 324 3.72 11.45 -3.53
N ILE A 325 3.46 10.29 -4.13
CA ILE A 325 4.40 9.54 -4.96
C ILE A 325 3.83 9.52 -6.38
N ARG A 326 4.57 10.03 -7.35
CA ARG A 326 4.13 10.17 -8.77
C ARG A 326 2.78 10.89 -8.91
N GLY A 327 2.56 11.90 -8.06
CA GLY A 327 1.33 12.70 -8.04
C GLY A 327 0.11 11.93 -7.55
N GLU A 328 0.28 10.94 -6.68
CA GLU A 328 -0.80 10.27 -5.95
C GLU A 328 -0.49 10.22 -4.47
N GLU A 329 -1.46 10.60 -3.63
CA GLU A 329 -1.38 10.48 -2.18
C GLU A 329 -1.18 9.03 -1.72
N VAL A 330 -0.14 8.81 -0.92
CA VAL A 330 0.23 7.50 -0.32
C VAL A 330 0.24 7.54 1.21
N ILE A 331 0.52 8.70 1.80
CA ILE A 331 0.51 8.92 3.25
C ILE A 331 -0.31 10.17 3.53
N SER A 332 -1.11 10.12 4.59
CA SER A 332 -1.72 11.31 5.19
C SER A 332 -1.42 11.38 6.68
N GLY A 333 -1.08 12.56 7.18
CA GLY A 333 -0.67 12.78 8.56
C GLY A 333 -0.93 14.18 9.07
N SER A 334 -0.90 14.34 10.39
CA SER A 334 -0.99 15.64 11.04
C SER A 334 -0.39 15.64 12.44
N GLN A 335 -0.01 16.82 12.93
CA GLN A 335 0.09 17.07 14.36
C GLN A 335 -1.31 17.04 14.97
N ARG A 336 -1.44 16.42 16.13
CA ARG A 336 -2.72 16.27 16.81
C ARG A 336 -2.94 17.33 17.87
N ILE A 337 -4.19 17.69 18.08
CA ILE A 337 -4.60 18.49 19.23
C ILE A 337 -4.47 17.61 20.48
N HIS A 338 -3.58 17.99 21.38
CA HIS A 338 -3.30 17.28 22.63
C HIS A 338 -3.95 17.94 23.86
N CYS A 339 -4.45 19.18 23.72
CA CYS A 339 -5.26 19.84 24.73
C CYS A 339 -6.72 19.38 24.61
N ARG A 340 -7.25 18.80 25.68
CA ARG A 340 -8.62 18.27 25.71
C ARG A 340 -9.66 19.33 25.32
N ASP A 341 -9.57 20.53 25.90
CA ASP A 341 -10.61 21.54 25.72
C ASP A 341 -10.64 22.06 24.28
N SER A 342 -9.48 22.31 23.68
CA SER A 342 -9.37 22.63 22.25
C SER A 342 -9.86 21.50 21.34
N LEU A 343 -9.63 20.25 21.73
CA LEU A 343 -10.10 19.08 20.98
C LEU A 343 -11.63 18.96 21.04
N VAL A 344 -12.24 19.22 22.19
CA VAL A 344 -13.69 19.25 22.39
C VAL A 344 -14.33 20.40 21.61
N GLU A 345 -13.73 21.59 21.64
CA GLU A 345 -14.17 22.76 20.87
C GLU A 345 -14.20 22.43 19.37
N ARG A 346 -13.09 21.94 18.82
CA ARG A 346 -13.00 21.52 17.40
C ARG A 346 -13.97 20.39 17.04
N ALA A 347 -14.17 19.42 17.93
CA ALA A 347 -15.14 18.34 17.71
C ALA A 347 -16.58 18.87 17.70
N SER A 348 -16.89 19.90 18.51
CA SER A 348 -18.21 20.54 18.57
C SER A 348 -18.51 21.38 17.33
N ASP A 349 -17.50 22.06 16.79
CA ASP A 349 -17.63 22.92 15.61
C ASP A 349 -17.94 22.15 14.32
N GLY A 350 -17.49 20.88 14.24
CA GLY A 350 -17.66 20.03 13.06
C GLY A 350 -19.07 19.45 12.90
N ASP A 351 -19.72 19.07 14.01
CA ASP A 351 -21.12 18.65 14.10
C ASP A 351 -21.49 18.49 15.60
N SER A 352 -22.43 19.28 16.10
CA SER A 352 -22.87 19.19 17.51
C SER A 352 -23.42 17.81 17.93
N ASN A 353 -23.84 16.96 16.98
CA ASN A 353 -24.25 15.58 17.26
C ASN A 353 -23.07 14.60 17.40
N PHE A 354 -21.86 15.02 17.04
CA PHE A 354 -20.65 14.19 17.05
C PHE A 354 -20.17 13.85 18.46
N LEU A 355 -20.47 14.71 19.43
CA LEU A 355 -20.15 14.50 20.85
C LEU A 355 -21.23 13.74 21.62
N ASP A 356 -22.49 13.83 21.18
CA ASP A 356 -23.64 13.19 21.84
C ASP A 356 -23.75 11.69 21.53
N ALA A 357 -23.16 11.24 20.42
CA ALA A 357 -22.95 9.82 20.17
C ALA A 357 -21.82 9.32 21.07
N ASN A 358 -22.11 8.39 21.98
CA ASN A 358 -21.20 7.78 22.97
C ASN A 358 -19.86 7.18 22.45
N SER A 359 -19.43 7.42 21.20
CA SER A 359 -18.23 6.86 20.58
C SER A 359 -16.94 7.60 20.93
N LEU A 360 -16.95 8.92 21.15
CA LEU A 360 -15.72 9.68 21.43
C LEU A 360 -15.45 9.91 22.93
N GLY A 361 -16.39 9.63 23.82
CA GLY A 361 -16.24 9.90 25.25
C GLY A 361 -14.97 9.28 25.84
N ALA A 362 -14.72 8.00 25.55
CA ALA A 362 -13.51 7.31 26.01
C ALA A 362 -12.21 7.89 25.40
N TYR A 363 -12.27 8.33 24.14
CA TYR A 363 -11.14 8.96 23.46
C TYR A 363 -10.83 10.33 24.08
N LEU A 364 -11.82 11.21 24.23
CA LEU A 364 -11.65 12.54 24.84
C LEU A 364 -11.23 12.45 26.31
N ASP A 365 -11.73 11.44 27.03
CA ASP A 365 -11.35 11.19 28.41
C ASP A 365 -9.87 10.85 28.56
N ALA A 366 -9.26 10.16 27.58
CA ALA A 366 -7.83 9.86 27.58
C ALA A 366 -6.94 11.12 27.69
N PHE A 367 -7.43 12.28 27.24
CA PHE A 367 -6.70 13.55 27.29
C PHE A 367 -6.77 14.28 28.64
N LYS A 368 -7.58 13.80 29.61
CA LYS A 368 -7.77 14.45 30.92
C LYS A 368 -6.50 14.47 31.78
N TRP A 369 -5.57 13.55 31.55
CA TRP A 369 -4.39 13.34 32.41
C TRP A 369 -3.13 14.02 31.89
N GLY A 370 -3.26 14.94 30.92
CA GLY A 370 -2.15 15.61 30.28
C GLY A 370 -1.52 14.73 29.21
N VAL A 371 -1.44 15.26 27.99
CA VAL A 371 -0.91 14.52 26.84
C VAL A 371 0.18 15.38 26.18
N PRO A 372 1.37 14.83 25.93
CA PRO A 372 2.41 15.56 25.22
C PRO A 372 1.96 15.88 23.78
N PRO A 373 2.49 16.95 23.17
CA PRO A 373 2.32 17.18 21.74
C PRO A 373 2.75 15.94 20.95
N HIS A 374 1.94 15.52 19.98
CA HIS A 374 2.21 14.33 19.19
C HIS A 374 1.72 14.52 17.75
N ALA A 375 2.27 13.70 16.86
CA ALA A 375 1.88 13.65 15.47
C ALA A 375 2.02 12.23 14.93
N GLY A 376 1.29 11.98 13.85
CA GLY A 376 1.27 10.67 13.24
C GLY A 376 0.83 10.72 11.80
N PHE A 377 0.93 9.57 11.15
CA PHE A 377 0.46 9.36 9.80
C PHE A 377 -0.07 7.95 9.61
N GLY A 378 -0.83 7.75 8.55
CA GLY A 378 -1.23 6.43 8.04
C GLY A 378 -0.69 6.24 6.63
N LEU A 379 -0.21 5.03 6.34
CA LEU A 379 0.35 4.62 5.05
C LEU A 379 -0.42 3.39 4.55
N GLY A 380 -0.94 3.43 3.33
CA GLY A 380 -1.52 2.24 2.69
C GLY A 380 -0.45 1.39 2.02
N LEU A 381 -0.20 0.17 2.49
CA LEU A 381 0.89 -0.69 2.00
C LEU A 381 0.72 -1.07 0.52
N GLU A 382 -0.50 -1.46 0.11
CA GLU A 382 -0.80 -1.80 -1.27
C GLU A 382 -0.63 -0.58 -2.19
N ARG A 383 -1.02 0.60 -1.73
CA ARG A 383 -0.89 1.84 -2.50
C ARG A 383 0.58 2.27 -2.62
N LEU A 384 1.37 2.11 -1.57
CA LEU A 384 2.81 2.34 -1.60
C LEU A 384 3.47 1.46 -2.68
N VAL A 385 3.27 0.14 -2.58
CA VAL A 385 3.85 -0.83 -3.53
C VAL A 385 3.35 -0.59 -4.95
N MET A 386 2.07 -0.25 -5.12
CA MET A 386 1.51 0.16 -6.41
C MET A 386 2.28 1.33 -7.02
N GLN A 387 2.53 2.40 -6.27
CA GLN A 387 3.23 3.59 -6.79
C GLN A 387 4.71 3.35 -7.07
N ILE A 388 5.38 2.58 -6.20
CA ILE A 388 6.79 2.19 -6.38
C ILE A 388 6.98 1.38 -7.65
N LEU A 389 6.15 0.35 -7.85
CA LEU A 389 6.24 -0.55 -9.01
C LEU A 389 5.54 0.01 -10.24
N GLY A 390 4.85 1.15 -10.11
CA GLY A 390 4.04 1.76 -11.17
C GLY A 390 2.92 0.85 -11.69
N LEU A 391 2.29 0.10 -10.79
CA LEU A 391 1.13 -0.72 -11.13
C LEU A 391 -0.04 0.20 -11.48
N ASN A 392 -0.78 -0.17 -12.52
CA ASN A 392 -1.92 0.61 -13.01
C ASN A 392 -3.22 0.41 -12.20
N ASP A 393 -3.25 -0.56 -11.30
CA ASP A 393 -4.42 -0.91 -10.50
C ASP A 393 -3.99 -1.50 -9.15
N ILE A 394 -4.53 -0.94 -8.06
CA ILE A 394 -4.21 -1.34 -6.68
C ILE A 394 -4.55 -2.80 -6.40
N ARG A 395 -5.52 -3.37 -7.11
CA ARG A 395 -5.91 -4.79 -6.98
C ARG A 395 -4.79 -5.74 -7.41
N ARG A 396 -3.79 -5.26 -8.15
CA ARG A 396 -2.57 -6.03 -8.46
C ARG A 396 -1.65 -6.16 -7.24
N ALA A 397 -1.65 -5.18 -6.34
CA ALA A 397 -0.89 -5.18 -5.09
C ALA A 397 -1.64 -5.81 -3.91
N SER A 398 -2.94 -6.09 -4.04
CA SER A 398 -3.71 -6.85 -3.02
C SER A 398 -3.84 -8.31 -3.44
N MET A 399 -3.51 -9.24 -2.53
CA MET A 399 -3.50 -10.67 -2.88
C MET A 399 -4.91 -11.18 -3.18
N PHE A 400 -5.89 -10.78 -2.37
CA PHE A 400 -7.31 -11.05 -2.57
C PHE A 400 -8.09 -9.75 -2.38
N PRO A 401 -8.21 -8.91 -3.43
CA PRO A 401 -8.77 -7.59 -3.31
C PRO A 401 -10.22 -7.60 -2.82
N ARG A 402 -10.57 -6.56 -2.07
CA ARG A 402 -11.94 -6.22 -1.70
C ARG A 402 -12.26 -4.84 -2.23
N ASP A 403 -13.38 -4.74 -2.91
CA ASP A 403 -13.92 -3.50 -3.45
C ASP A 403 -15.47 -3.57 -3.36
N PRO A 404 -16.22 -2.52 -3.74
CA PRO A 404 -17.68 -2.54 -3.63
C PRO A 404 -18.39 -3.67 -4.40
N LYS A 405 -17.70 -4.35 -5.35
CA LYS A 405 -18.24 -5.41 -6.20
C LYS A 405 -17.63 -6.79 -5.92
N ARG A 406 -16.46 -6.86 -5.27
CA ARG A 406 -15.71 -8.09 -5.05
C ARG A 406 -15.60 -8.46 -3.58
N ILE A 407 -16.24 -9.57 -3.22
CA ILE A 407 -16.14 -10.22 -1.90
C ILE A 407 -15.69 -11.69 -1.97
N LEU A 408 -15.44 -12.20 -3.19
CA LEU A 408 -15.00 -13.58 -3.45
C LEU A 408 -13.64 -13.59 -4.19
N PRO A 409 -12.78 -14.61 -3.96
CA PRO A 409 -11.53 -14.85 -4.69
C PRO A 409 -11.68 -15.29 -6.14
#